data_AF-X1VS89-F1
#
_entry.id   AF-X1VS89-F1
#
_cell.length_a   1.000
_cell.length_b   1.000
_cell.length_c   1.000
_cell.angle_alpha   90.00
_cell.angle_beta   90.00
_cell.angle_gamma   90.00
#
_symmetry.space_group_name_H-M   'P 1'
#
loop_
_entity.id
_entity.type
_entity.pdbx_description
1 polymer ?
#
loop_
_entity_poly.entity_id
_entity_poly.type
_entity_poly.pdbx_seq_one_letter_code
_entity_poly.pdbx_strand_id
1 'polypeptide(L)' 'NEIINIIKLLKLVWPPKDNNFNKVEDEVDNYIKSNKNSEVILIIENDILIAHTKTFLRKIFYNNNSLEVMALSGVC' A
#
# COMPACT_ATOMS: atom_id res chain seq x y z
N ASN A 1 -3.73 15.47 -2.51
CA ASN A 1 -2.31 15.57 -2.93
C ASN A 1 -1.49 14.34 -2.54
N GLU A 2 -1.63 13.79 -1.34
CA GLU A 2 -0.83 12.64 -0.87
C GLU A 2 -0.97 11.38 -1.73
N ILE A 3 -2.19 11.03 -2.17
CA ILE A 3 -2.44 9.89 -3.08
C ILE A 3 -1.63 10.00 -4.37
N ILE A 4 -1.54 11.20 -4.96
CA ILE A 4 -0.77 11.42 -6.19
C ILE A 4 0.72 11.20 -5.95
N ASN A 5 1.23 11.57 -4.78
CA ASN A 5 2.64 11.36 -4.42
C ASN A 5 2.95 9.88 -4.16
N ILE A 6 2.03 9.14 -3.53
CA ILE A 6 2.14 7.68 -3.35
C ILE A 6 2.16 6.98 -4.71
N ILE A 7 1.27 7.36 -5.64
CA ILE A 7 1.26 6.81 -7.01
C ILE A 7 2.58 7.11 -7.74
N LYS A 8 3.10 8.33 -7.60
CA LYS A 8 4.39 8.70 -8.21
C LYS A 8 5.55 7.89 -7.63
N LEU A 9 5.60 7.70 -6.31
CA LEU A 9 6.63 6.88 -5.66
C LEU A 9 6.52 5.42 -6.12
N LEU A 10 5.33 4.82 -6.05
CA LEU A 10 5.10 3.43 -6.47
C LEU A 10 5.49 3.21 -7.94
N LYS A 11 5.21 4.16 -8.84
CA LYS A 11 5.65 4.11 -10.25
C LYS A 11 7.18 4.06 -10.41
N LEU A 12 7.95 4.60 -9.47
CA LEU A 12 9.42 4.64 -9.53
C LEU A 12 10.06 3.37 -8.95
N VAL A 13 9.52 2.84 -7.84
CA VAL A 13 10.19 1.78 -7.06
C VAL A 13 9.49 0.43 -7.08
N TRP A 14 8.19 0.38 -7.41
CA TRP A 14 7.42 -0.85 -7.52
C TRP A 14 7.19 -1.17 -9.01
N PRO A 15 8.10 -1.90 -9.68
CA PRO A 15 7.93 -2.20 -11.10
C PRO A 15 6.64 -2.99 -11.29
N PRO A 16 5.67 -2.48 -12.07
CA PRO A 16 4.46 -3.24 -12.33
C PRO A 16 4.84 -4.53 -13.07
N LYS A 17 4.19 -5.65 -12.74
CA LYS A 17 4.45 -6.94 -13.40
C LYS A 17 4.20 -6.89 -14.91
N ASP A 18 3.36 -5.94 -15.35
CA ASP A 18 3.09 -5.61 -16.74
C ASP A 18 3.37 -4.12 -16.97
N ASN A 19 4.05 -3.76 -18.07
CA ASN A 19 4.35 -2.37 -18.49
C ASN A 19 3.09 -1.51 -18.83
N ASN A 20 1.89 -1.91 -18.40
CA ASN A 20 0.64 -1.29 -18.80
C ASN A 20 0.21 -0.23 -17.78
N PHE A 21 0.63 1.02 -18.03
CA PHE A 21 0.51 2.16 -17.12
C PHE A 21 -0.90 2.40 -16.56
N ASN A 22 -1.95 2.19 -17.37
CA ASN A 22 -3.34 2.40 -16.95
C ASN A 22 -3.79 1.41 -15.86
N LYS A 23 -3.20 0.21 -15.79
CA LYS A 23 -3.51 -0.76 -14.73
C LYS A 23 -2.94 -0.36 -13.38
N VAL A 24 -1.83 0.39 -13.36
CA VAL A 24 -1.15 0.77 -12.11
C VAL A 24 -1.97 1.75 -11.30
N GLU A 25 -2.58 2.75 -11.95
CA GLU A 25 -3.43 3.72 -11.27
C GLU A 25 -4.67 3.03 -10.68
N ASP A 26 -5.34 2.17 -11.46
CA ASP A 26 -6.47 1.38 -10.99
C ASP A 26 -6.09 0.41 -9.86
N GLU A 27 -4.92 -0.22 -9.94
CA GLU A 27 -4.41 -1.11 -8.89
C GLU A 27 -4.11 -0.35 -7.60
N VAL A 28 -3.50 0.83 -7.67
CA VAL A 28 -3.23 1.68 -6.51
C VAL A 28 -4.52 2.26 -5.93
N ASP A 29 -5.47 2.68 -6.76
CA ASP A 29 -6.76 3.20 -6.30
C ASP A 29 -7.59 2.11 -5.60
N ASN A 30 -7.65 0.91 -6.19
CA ASN A 30 -8.29 -0.26 -5.57
C ASN A 30 -7.57 -0.68 -4.30
N TYR A 31 -6.24 -0.60 -4.30
CA TYR A 31 -5.42 -0.86 -3.13
C TYR A 31 -5.71 0.12 -1.99
N ILE A 32 -5.81 1.43 -2.26
CA ILE A 32 -6.13 2.44 -1.24
C ILE A 32 -7.57 2.25 -0.73
N LYS A 33 -8.53 1.97 -1.61
CA LYS A 33 -9.95 1.83 -1.26
C LYS A 33 -10.29 0.49 -0.58
N SER A 34 -9.52 -0.57 -0.82
CA SER A 34 -9.74 -1.88 -0.21
C SER A 34 -9.32 -1.88 1.26
N ASN A 35 -10.04 -2.60 2.11
CA ASN A 35 -9.87 -2.66 3.59
C ASN A 35 -10.37 -1.41 4.34
N LYS A 36 -11.62 -1.51 4.83
CA LYS A 36 -12.17 -0.63 5.87
C LYS A 36 -11.31 -0.80 7.13
N ASN A 37 -10.90 0.30 7.76
CA ASN A 37 -9.97 0.36 8.91
C ASN A 37 -8.50 0.09 8.56
N SER A 38 -8.05 0.65 7.44
CA SER A 38 -6.63 0.68 7.09
C SER A 38 -6.04 2.06 7.34
N GLU A 39 -4.78 2.11 7.75
CA GLU A 39 -4.01 3.33 7.90
C GLU A 39 -2.90 3.35 6.85
N VAL A 40 -2.55 4.55 6.39
CA VAL A 40 -1.45 4.75 5.43
C VAL A 40 -0.34 5.47 6.17
N ILE A 41 0.84 4.87 6.17
CA ILE A 41 2.06 5.44 6.75
C ILE A 41 2.88 6.01 5.60
N LEU A 42 3.25 7.29 5.74
CA LEU A 42 4.05 8.03 4.79
C LEU A 42 5.32 8.53 5.49
N ILE A 43 6.48 8.32 4.87
CA ILE A 43 7.75 8.87 5.34
C ILE A 43 8.18 9.97 4.36
N ILE A 44 8.25 11.21 4.86
CA ILE A 44 8.58 12.40 4.07
C ILE A 44 9.85 13.02 4.63
N GLU A 45 10.84 13.25 3.77
CA GLU A 45 12.10 13.92 4.11
C GLU A 45 12.37 15.04 3.10
N ASN A 46 12.68 16.25 3.57
CA ASN A 46 12.91 17.43 2.71
C ASN A 46 11.78 17.67 1.69
N ASP A 47 10.52 17.56 2.13
CA ASP A 47 9.31 17.67 1.30
C ASP A 47 9.16 16.59 0.20
N ILE A 48 9.96 15.53 0.25
CA ILE A 48 9.92 14.40 -0.69
C ILE A 48 9.38 13.16 0.02
N LEU A 49 8.40 12.48 -0.59
CA LEU A 49 7.93 11.17 -0.11
C LEU A 49 8.99 10.11 -0.45
N ILE A 50 9.60 9.53 0.57
CA ILE A 50 10.69 8.56 0.43
C ILE A 50 10.27 7.12 0.76
N ALA A 51 9.16 6.93 1.50
CA ALA A 51 8.60 5.61 1.73
C ALA A 51 7.09 5.65 2.02
N HIS A 52 6.43 4.53 1.79
CA HIS A 52 5.02 4.30 2.03
C HIS A 52 4.76 2.86 2.46
N THR A 53 3.80 2.68 3.37
CA THR A 53 3.15 1.37 3.59
C THR A 53 1.72 1.57 4.05
N LYS A 54 0.85 0.62 3.74
CA LYS A 54 -0.49 0.53 4.31
C LYS A 54 -0.52 -0.52 5.39
N THR A 55 -1.11 -0.19 6.53
CA THR A 55 -1.39 -1.13 7.63
C THR A 55 -2.88 -1.42 7.69
N PHE A 56 -3.23 -2.65 8.05
CA PHE A 56 -4.62 -3.04 8.26
C PHE A 56 -4.68 -4.24 9.19
N LEU A 57 -5.73 -4.32 9.99
CA LEU A 57 -5.98 -5.51 10.81
C LEU A 57 -6.54 -6.63 9.95
N ARG A 58 -6.02 -7.85 10.15
CA ARG A 58 -6.49 -9.05 9.48
C ARG A 58 -6.50 -10.23 10.45
N LYS A 59 -7.58 -11.01 10.39
CA LYS A 59 -7.63 -12.31 11.06
C LYS A 59 -6.93 -13.37 10.20
N ILE A 60 -5.97 -14.08 10.79
CA ILE A 60 -5.28 -15.23 10.18
C ILE A 60 -5.62 -16.50 10.94
N PHE A 61 -5.53 -17.64 10.25
CA PHE A 61 -5.74 -18.97 10.83
C PHE A 61 -4.44 -19.74 10.75
N TYR A 62 -3.96 -20.24 11.90
CA TYR A 62 -2.72 -20.99 12.01
C TYR A 62 -2.87 -22.07 13.08
N ASN A 63 -2.59 -23.34 12.73
CA ASN A 63 -2.70 -24.50 13.62
C ASN A 63 -4.02 -24.53 14.43
N ASN A 64 -5.17 -24.48 13.75
CA ASN A 64 -6.53 -24.44 14.33
C ASN A 64 -6.83 -23.23 15.25
N ASN A 65 -5.90 -22.31 15.43
CA ASN A 65 -6.13 -21.06 16.14
C ASN A 65 -6.43 -19.93 15.16
N SER A 66 -7.13 -18.91 15.65
CA SER A 66 -7.27 -17.65 14.93
C SER A 66 -6.60 -16.52 15.70
N LEU A 67 -5.82 -15.71 15.00
CA LEU A 67 -5.10 -14.57 15.55
C LEU A 67 -5.49 -13.33 14.76
N GLU A 68 -5.66 -12.20 15.43
CA GLU A 68 -5.73 -10.90 14.79
C GLU A 68 -4.31 -10.34 14.69
N VAL A 69 -3.89 -9.97 13.49
CA VAL A 69 -2.56 -9.44 13.21
C VAL A 69 -2.65 -8.12 12.48
N MET A 70 -1.64 -7.26 12.70
CA MET A 70 -1.41 -6.12 11.84
C MET A 70 -0.68 -6.58 10.58
N ALA A 71 -1.34 -6.48 9.44
CA ALA A 71 -0.77 -6.78 8.14
C ALA A 71 -0.26 -5.49 7.48
N LEU A 72 0.82 -5.63 6.73
CA LEU A 72 1.43 -4.59 5.92
C LEU A 72 1.23 -4.93 4.44
N SER A 73 1.02 -3.93 3.60
CA SER A 73 0.98 -4.10 2.15
C SER A 73 1.55 -2.86 1.46
N GLY A 74 1.98 -3.01 0.20
CA GLY A 74 2.48 -1.90 -0.62
C GLY A 74 3.68 -1.16 -0.02
N VAL A 75 4.54 -1.88 0.70
CA VAL A 75 5.78 -1.35 1.27
C VAL A 75 6.68 -0.92 0.11
N CYS A 76 6.95 0.37 0.01
CA CYS A 76 7.82 0.94 -1.02
C CYS A 76 8.62 2.12 -0.47
#